data_AF-A0A4Q7WUP6-F1
#
_entry.id   AF-A0A4Q7WUP6-F1
#
_cell.length_a   1.000
_cell.length_b   1.000
_cell.length_c   1.000
_cell.angle_alpha   90.00
_cell.angle_beta   90.00
_cell.angle_gamma   90.00
#
_symmetry.space_group_name_H-M   'P 1'
#
loop_
_entity.id
_entity.type
_entity.pdbx_description
1 polymer ?
#
loop_
_entity_poly.entity_id
_entity_poly.type
_entity_poly.pdbx_seq_one_letter_code
_entity_poly.pdbx_strand_id
1 'polypeptide(L)' 'MTDASETDRLVNTDVSKLTPTELKAHLEEVERRMKDLLRTERDLLEASSEVLSDHPALQARLTELRTTPLD' A
#
# COMPACT_ATOMS: atom_id res chain seq x y z
N MET A 1 11.78 -6.40 -10.33
CA MET A 1 12.68 -5.39 -9.73
C MET A 1 12.10 -4.02 -10.00
N THR A 2 11.01 -3.68 -9.34
CA THR A 2 10.32 -2.40 -9.54
C THR A 2 9.45 -2.24 -8.32
N ASP A 3 9.75 -1.27 -7.45
CA ASP A 3 8.81 -0.86 -6.41
C ASP A 3 9.22 0.43 -5.68
N ALA A 4 10.51 0.55 -5.35
CA ALA A 4 11.02 1.77 -4.71
C ALA A 4 10.93 2.99 -5.64
N SER A 5 11.23 2.81 -6.93
CA SER A 5 11.22 3.90 -7.93
C SER A 5 9.82 4.45 -8.23
N GLU A 6 8.77 3.64 -8.09
CA GLU A 6 7.39 4.06 -8.37
C GLU A 6 6.80 4.80 -7.18
N THR A 7 6.98 4.25 -5.96
CA THR A 7 6.62 4.95 -4.73
C THR A 7 7.36 6.29 -4.60
N ASP A 8 8.66 6.31 -4.90
CA ASP A 8 9.47 7.54 -4.85
C ASP A 8 8.98 8.59 -5.85
N ARG A 9 8.63 8.18 -7.07
CA ARG A 9 8.04 9.07 -8.07
C ARG A 9 6.70 9.64 -7.58
N LEU A 10 5.84 8.81 -7.00
CA LEU A 10 4.51 9.24 -6.56
C LEU A 10 4.60 10.23 -5.40
N VAL A 11 5.45 9.96 -4.41
CA VAL A 11 5.63 10.83 -3.23
C VAL A 11 6.30 12.15 -3.61
N ASN A 12 7.25 12.14 -4.54
CA ASN A 12 8.01 13.34 -4.91
C ASN A 12 7.35 14.16 -6.04
N THR A 13 6.17 13.78 -6.51
CA THR A 13 5.45 14.56 -7.52
C THR A 13 4.96 15.88 -6.92
N ASP A 14 5.38 17.00 -7.52
CA ASP A 14 4.90 18.32 -7.14
C ASP A 14 3.47 18.54 -7.65
N VAL A 15 2.49 18.19 -6.81
CA VAL A 15 1.05 18.27 -7.13
C VAL A 15 0.56 19.68 -7.45
N SER A 16 1.28 20.73 -7.03
CA SER A 16 0.90 22.12 -7.31
C SER A 16 1.00 22.50 -8.79
N LYS A 17 1.76 21.72 -9.56
CA LYS A 17 1.97 21.91 -11.00
C LYS A 17 1.00 21.12 -11.87
N LEU A 18 0.19 20.26 -11.28
CA LEU A 18 -0.74 19.40 -12.02
C LEU A 18 -2.02 20.16 -12.37
N THR A 19 -2.49 19.96 -13.60
CA THR A 19 -3.87 20.33 -13.95
C THR A 19 -4.86 19.48 -13.17
N PRO A 20 -6.14 19.89 -13.05
CA PRO A 20 -7.15 19.09 -12.34
C PRO A 20 -7.27 17.64 -12.86
N THR A 21 -7.11 17.42 -14.16
CA THR A 21 -7.15 16.09 -14.76
C THR A 21 -5.92 15.26 -14.39
N GLU A 22 -4.73 15.85 -14.43
CA GLU A 22 -3.48 15.17 -14.04
C GLU A 22 -3.45 14.87 -12.54
N LEU A 23 -3.98 15.78 -11.71
CA LEU A 23 -4.11 15.58 -10.27
C LEU A 23 -5.03 14.39 -9.97
N LYS A 24 -6.17 14.30 -10.68
CA LYS A 24 -7.07 13.15 -10.52
C LYS A 24 -6.38 11.83 -10.88
N ALA A 25 -5.72 11.78 -12.03
CA ALA A 25 -4.98 10.58 -12.46
C ALA A 25 -3.84 10.22 -11.49
N HIS A 26 -3.16 11.23 -10.94
CA HIS A 26 -2.13 11.01 -9.93
C HIS A 26 -2.69 10.43 -8.64
N LEU A 27 -3.85 10.92 -8.17
CA LEU A 27 -4.52 10.38 -6.98
C LEU A 27 -4.98 8.93 -7.20
N GLU A 28 -5.53 8.60 -8.37
CA GLU A 28 -5.91 7.22 -8.74
C GLU A 28 -4.68 6.29 -8.71
N GLU A 29 -3.54 6.75 -9.20
CA GLU A 29 -2.30 5.99 -9.19
C GLU A 29 -1.72 5.81 -7.78
N VAL A 30 -1.78 6.85 -6.95
CA VAL A 30 -1.41 6.77 -5.52
C VAL A 30 -2.30 5.76 -4.80
N GLU A 31 -3.62 5.81 -5.02
CA GLU A 31 -4.57 4.88 -4.42
C GLU A 31 -4.26 3.44 -4.84
N ARG A 32 -4.07 3.19 -6.13
CA ARG A 32 -3.70 1.88 -6.66
C ARG A 32 -2.42 1.36 -6.01
N ARG A 33 -1.39 2.20 -5.95
CA ARG A 33 -0.09 1.84 -5.35
C ARG A 33 -0.22 1.54 -3.85
N MET A 34 -1.01 2.31 -3.12
CA MET A 34 -1.29 2.05 -1.71
C MET A 34 -1.98 0.71 -1.51
N LYS A 35 -2.98 0.38 -2.33
CA LYS A 35 -3.64 -0.94 -2.30
C LYS A 35 -2.64 -2.07 -2.57
N ASP A 36 -1.76 -1.92 -3.56
CA ASP A 36 -0.72 -2.91 -3.87
C ASP A 36 0.25 -3.16 -2.70
N LEU A 37 0.68 -2.08 -2.02
CA LEU A 37 1.52 -2.17 -0.83
C LEU A 37 0.81 -2.87 0.33
N LEU A 38 -0.47 -2.56 0.58
CA LEU A 38 -1.27 -3.20 1.63
C LEU A 38 -1.53 -4.69 1.33
N ARG A 39 -1.74 -5.05 0.05
CA ARG A 39 -1.83 -6.46 -0.35
C ARG A 39 -0.51 -7.19 -0.09
N THR A 40 0.61 -6.57 -0.44
CA THR A 40 1.95 -7.13 -0.19
C THR A 40 2.20 -7.32 1.30
N GLU A 41 1.83 -6.34 2.14
CA GLU A 41 1.92 -6.44 3.60
C GLU A 41 1.07 -7.61 4.12
N ARG A 42 -0.18 -7.72 3.67
CA ARG A 42 -1.07 -8.83 4.04
C ARG A 42 -0.46 -10.17 3.66
N ASP A 43 -0.04 -10.33 2.41
CA ASP A 43 0.47 -11.59 1.90
C ASP A 43 1.76 -12.01 2.64
N LEU A 44 2.62 -11.05 3.01
CA LEU A 44 3.81 -11.28 3.83
C LEU A 44 3.44 -11.78 5.24
N LEU A 45 2.45 -11.14 5.88
CA LEU A 45 1.97 -11.53 7.21
C LEU A 45 1.30 -12.91 7.17
N GLU A 46 0.50 -13.21 6.14
CA GLU A 46 -0.14 -14.51 5.97
C GLU A 46 0.88 -15.64 5.74
N ALA A 47 1.94 -15.37 4.99
CA ALA A 47 3.04 -16.30 4.78
C ALA A 47 3.90 -16.51 6.04
N SER A 48 3.86 -15.58 7.00
CA SER A 48 4.70 -15.57 8.21
C SER A 48 3.93 -15.98 9.48
N SER A 49 3.03 -16.96 9.37
CA SER A 49 2.11 -17.37 10.46
C SER A 49 2.80 -17.77 11.76
N GLU A 50 4.01 -18.34 11.69
CA GLU A 50 4.84 -18.69 12.85
C GLU A 50 5.25 -17.44 13.64
N VAL A 51 5.60 -16.34 12.96
CA VAL A 51 5.99 -15.07 13.57
C VAL A 51 4.78 -14.37 14.21
N LEU A 52 3.58 -14.56 13.67
CA LEU A 52 2.38 -13.91 14.20
C LEU A 52 1.97 -14.40 15.59
N SER A 53 2.33 -15.65 15.93
CA SER A 53 1.94 -16.27 17.20
C SER A 53 2.55 -15.57 18.42
N ASP A 54 3.76 -15.01 18.25
CA ASP A 54 4.49 -14.29 19.31
C ASP A 54 4.30 -12.76 19.23
N HIS A 55 3.62 -12.27 18.19
CA HIS A 55 3.48 -10.85 17.90
C HIS A 55 2.00 -10.45 17.71
N PRO A 56 1.24 -10.27 18.81
CA PRO A 56 -0.20 -9.96 18.75
C PRO A 56 -0.52 -8.67 18.00
N ALA A 57 0.41 -7.70 17.96
CA ALA A 57 0.26 -6.49 17.15
C ALA A 57 0.25 -6.79 15.64
N LEU A 58 1.11 -7.71 15.18
CA LEU A 58 1.12 -8.15 13.77
C LEU A 58 -0.13 -8.97 13.43
N GLN A 59 -0.63 -9.76 14.39
CA GLN A 59 -1.89 -10.48 14.24
C GLN A 59 -3.10 -9.53 14.13
N ALA A 60 -3.13 -8.46 14.94
CA ALA A 60 -4.13 -7.41 14.83
C ALA A 60 -4.05 -6.68 13.48
N ARG A 61 -2.83 -6.36 13.02
CA ARG A 61 -2.61 -5.75 11.70
C ARG A 61 -3.07 -6.63 10.55
N LEU A 62 -2.78 -7.93 10.59
CA LEU A 62 -3.29 -8.87 9.59
C LEU A 62 -4.82 -8.92 9.60
N THR A 63 -5.44 -8.88 10.79
CA THR A 63 -6.90 -8.86 10.92
C THR A 63 -7.50 -7.61 10.27
N GLU A 64 -6.91 -6.44 10.51
CA GLU A 64 -7.30 -5.18 9.86
C GLU A 64 -7.18 -5.28 8.33
N LEU A 65 -6.04 -5.74 7.83
CA LEU A 65 -5.78 -5.88 6.39
C LEU A 65 -6.76 -6.83 5.69
N ARG A 66 -7.24 -7.88 6.38
CA ARG A 66 -8.27 -8.79 5.87
C ARG A 66 -9.65 -8.15 5.73
N THR A 67 -9.94 -7.13 6.54
CA THR A 67 -11.21 -6.40 6.48
C THR A 67 -11.16 -5.16 5.59
N THR A 68 -9.97 -4.75 5.15
CA THR A 68 -9.77 -3.58 4.31
C THR A 68 -10.16 -3.92 2.87
N PRO A 69 -11.01 -3.10 2.20
CA PRO A 69 -11.32 -3.28 0.79
C PRO A 69 -10.11 -2.89 -0.05
N LEU A 70 -9.32 -3.90 -0.42
CA LEU A 70 -8.13 -3.72 -1.24
C LEU A 70 -8.41 -3.95 -2.72
N ASP A 71 -9.65 -4.25 -3.13
CA ASP A 71 -10.04 -4.51 -4.52
C ASP A 71 -10.43 -3.22 -5.30
#